data_AF-A0A936ZW36-F1
#
_entry.id   AF-A0A936ZW36-F1
#
_cell.length_a   1.000
_cell.length_b   1.000
_cell.length_c   1.000
_cell.angle_alpha   90.00
_cell.angle_beta   90.00
_cell.angle_gamma   90.00
#
_symmetry.space_group_name_H-M   'P 1'
#
loop_
_entity.id
_entity.type
_entity.pdbx_description
1 polymer ?
#
loop_
_entity_poly.entity_id
_entity_poly.type
_entity_poly.pdbx_seq_one_letter_code
_entity_poly.pdbx_strand_id
1 'polypeptide(L)'
;MKKVNLLFASLFLATLFFTSCSSDDDAPTPNLGGETDNEITVADLDTGILIDGKGTEVNPIQGTPPSPTGTLNFGVGENNRIGILNDGFNIKFSSTDAIEGAYVQFRDANGNASENYYNIPKAAFDTDGGNRSANVNSSNKKARISAKMVEENTFEIDVDFSESLEPGEFCYAICVYDAQGNISVIEEVCVEINAWGGNDALVGEWIFDRYEPSEDNESTTIICDNQQELPNVLYRLLIKDNWTFMLNQDGTYVETFDREQRDLDFQTTRLNCEATYYSEATTTNDKYYGNWAFNSEKKTFTAVDYKYENLINSTVENFEEGDIYYEGVQIEVTSNELKITETYEDASGATQLETAIFKRK
;
A
#
# COMPACT_ATOMS: atom_id res chain seq x y z
N MET A 1 50.32 -47.62 -47.12
CA MET A 1 51.51 -47.53 -48.00
C MET A 1 51.36 -46.33 -48.91
N LYS A 2 52.38 -45.45 -48.95
CA LYS A 2 52.68 -44.39 -49.95
C LYS A 2 51.61 -43.28 -50.16
N LYS A 3 51.90 -41.99 -50.35
CA LYS A 3 53.11 -41.14 -50.31
C LYS A 3 52.62 -39.68 -50.57
N VAL A 4 53.21 -38.70 -49.88
CA VAL A 4 53.75 -37.38 -50.38
C VAL A 4 52.72 -36.32 -50.87
N ASN A 5 52.54 -35.17 -50.20
CA ASN A 5 53.33 -33.90 -50.10
C ASN A 5 53.36 -33.01 -51.37
N LEU A 6 52.91 -31.74 -51.25
CA LEU A 6 53.48 -30.47 -51.79
C LEU A 6 52.48 -29.32 -51.55
N LEU A 7 52.64 -28.37 -50.61
CA LEU A 7 53.56 -27.21 -50.51
C LEU A 7 53.47 -26.16 -51.63
N PHE A 8 52.87 -25.01 -51.32
CA PHE A 8 53.20 -23.61 -51.70
C PHE A 8 52.34 -22.71 -50.76
N ALA A 9 52.80 -22.01 -49.72
CA ALA A 9 53.89 -21.04 -49.53
C ALA A 9 53.67 -19.67 -50.21
N SER A 10 52.94 -18.77 -49.53
CA SER A 10 53.23 -17.32 -49.39
C SER A 10 52.30 -16.76 -48.29
N LEU A 11 52.74 -16.58 -47.05
CA LEU A 11 53.54 -15.47 -46.52
C LEU A 11 52.99 -14.08 -46.88
N PHE A 12 52.12 -13.53 -46.02
CA PHE A 12 52.16 -12.13 -45.66
C PHE A 12 51.82 -11.98 -44.17
N LEU A 13 52.86 -11.60 -43.43
CA LEU A 13 52.83 -11.24 -42.03
C LEU A 13 52.60 -9.73 -41.97
N ALA A 14 51.50 -9.29 -41.36
CA ALA A 14 51.36 -7.93 -40.86
C ALA A 14 50.46 -7.97 -39.63
N THR A 15 51.11 -7.90 -38.47
CA THR A 15 50.59 -7.32 -37.23
C THR A 15 49.83 -6.02 -37.52
N LEU A 16 48.78 -5.72 -36.75
CA LEU A 16 48.66 -4.49 -35.95
C LEU A 16 47.21 -4.25 -35.43
N PHE A 17 47.16 -3.90 -34.15
CA PHE A 17 46.17 -3.07 -33.42
C PHE A 17 44.68 -3.49 -33.33
N PHE A 18 44.31 -3.88 -32.10
CA PHE A 18 43.02 -3.56 -31.52
C PHE A 18 42.96 -2.05 -31.20
N THR A 19 42.00 -1.33 -31.78
CA THR A 19 41.12 -0.33 -31.13
C THR A 19 40.14 0.30 -32.13
N SER A 20 38.85 0.31 -31.75
CA SER A 20 37.82 1.36 -31.90
C SER A 20 37.50 1.98 -33.28
N CYS A 21 36.24 1.90 -33.74
CA CYS A 21 35.15 2.87 -33.46
C CYS A 21 34.03 2.85 -34.52
N SER A 22 32.81 3.11 -34.02
CA SER A 22 31.75 3.92 -34.66
C SER A 22 30.98 3.35 -35.86
N SER A 23 29.73 3.03 -35.58
CA SER A 23 28.62 3.77 -36.21
C SER A 23 27.45 3.81 -35.23
N ASP A 24 27.04 5.04 -34.94
CA ASP A 24 25.96 5.46 -34.07
C ASP A 24 24.62 4.83 -34.49
N ASP A 25 23.83 4.45 -33.49
CA ASP A 25 22.37 4.48 -33.52
C ASP A 25 21.90 4.60 -32.06
N ASP A 26 21.91 5.84 -31.56
CA ASP A 26 21.29 6.22 -30.30
C ASP A 26 19.76 6.09 -30.44
N ALA A 27 19.23 4.93 -30.05
CA ALA A 27 17.91 4.88 -29.45
C ALA A 27 18.12 4.90 -27.93
N PRO A 28 17.57 5.87 -27.18
CA PRO A 28 17.61 5.79 -25.74
C PRO A 28 16.78 4.55 -25.35
N THR A 29 17.45 3.50 -24.90
CA THR A 29 16.83 2.53 -23.99
C THR A 29 16.18 3.35 -22.88
N PRO A 30 14.86 3.22 -22.66
CA PRO A 30 14.24 3.82 -21.49
C PRO A 30 14.99 3.27 -20.29
N ASN A 31 15.63 4.17 -19.57
CA ASN A 31 16.13 3.90 -18.25
C ASN A 31 14.87 3.63 -17.41
N LEU A 32 14.54 2.36 -17.21
CA LEU A 32 13.50 1.93 -16.28
C LEU A 32 14.04 2.27 -14.87
N GLY A 33 13.86 3.52 -14.45
CA GLY A 33 14.10 3.93 -13.07
C GLY A 33 13.04 3.30 -12.15
N GLY A 34 13.34 2.79 -10.97
CA GLY A 34 14.62 2.50 -10.35
C GLY A 34 14.43 1.23 -9.50
N GLU A 35 15.46 0.40 -9.47
CA GLU A 35 15.51 -0.79 -8.62
C GLU A 35 15.58 -0.36 -7.15
N THR A 36 14.68 -0.88 -6.31
CA THR A 36 14.85 -0.91 -4.86
C THR A 36 15.38 -2.29 -4.46
N ASP A 37 16.54 -2.67 -4.98
CA ASP A 37 17.44 -3.64 -4.32
C ASP A 37 18.44 -2.87 -3.43
N ASN A 38 17.96 -1.76 -2.86
CA ASN A 38 18.74 -0.90 -1.98
C ASN A 38 18.45 -1.33 -0.55
N GLU A 39 19.43 -1.98 0.05
CA GLU A 39 19.48 -2.18 1.49
C GLU A 39 19.62 -0.83 2.19
N ILE A 40 18.78 -0.56 3.19
CA ILE A 40 18.97 0.61 4.05
C ILE A 40 20.06 0.27 5.05
N THR A 41 21.13 1.06 5.07
CA THR A 41 22.26 0.78 5.95
C THR A 41 21.91 1.07 7.40
N VAL A 42 22.61 0.40 8.32
CA VAL A 42 22.49 0.69 9.76
C VAL A 42 22.72 2.16 10.09
N ALA A 43 23.65 2.84 9.41
CA ALA A 43 23.94 4.24 9.65
C ALA A 43 22.76 5.15 9.25
N ASP A 44 22.05 4.79 8.18
CA ASP A 44 20.86 5.50 7.73
C ASP A 44 19.71 5.24 8.72
N LEU A 45 19.54 4.01 9.20
CA LEU A 45 18.54 3.69 10.23
C LEU A 45 18.77 4.45 11.54
N ASP A 46 20.03 4.57 11.98
CA ASP A 46 20.41 5.27 13.22
C ASP A 46 20.04 6.77 13.21
N THR A 47 19.94 7.37 12.02
CA THR A 47 19.65 8.80 11.87
C THR A 47 18.27 9.07 11.26
N GLY A 48 17.71 8.07 10.59
CA GLY A 48 16.48 8.20 9.82
C GLY A 48 15.24 7.65 10.49
N ILE A 49 15.37 6.93 11.60
CA ILE A 49 14.24 6.43 12.37
C ILE A 49 13.94 7.32 13.58
N LEU A 50 12.68 7.70 13.72
CA LEU A 50 12.13 8.41 14.86
C LEU A 50 11.02 7.55 15.48
N ILE A 51 10.89 7.58 16.81
CA ILE A 51 9.78 6.89 17.50
C ILE A 51 8.96 7.96 18.22
N ASP A 52 7.70 8.13 17.83
CA ASP A 52 6.81 9.01 18.59
C ASP A 52 6.48 8.37 19.94
N GLY A 53 7.00 8.97 21.00
CA GLY A 53 6.72 8.54 22.35
C GLY A 53 5.41 9.07 22.93
N LYS A 54 4.53 9.71 22.12
CA LYS A 54 3.26 10.31 22.54
C LYS A 54 3.41 11.25 23.74
N GLY A 55 4.46 12.06 23.71
CA GLY A 55 4.85 12.98 24.80
C GLY A 55 5.70 12.34 25.90
N THR A 56 5.99 11.04 25.80
CA THR A 56 7.06 10.38 26.57
C THR A 56 8.36 10.48 25.77
N GLU A 57 9.47 10.78 26.44
CA GLU A 57 10.77 10.83 25.78
C GLU A 57 11.25 9.40 25.47
N VAL A 58 11.41 9.11 24.18
CA VAL A 58 11.93 7.84 23.66
C VAL A 58 13.18 8.17 22.85
N ASN A 59 14.35 7.86 23.39
CA ASN A 59 15.63 8.13 22.77
C ASN A 59 16.39 6.81 22.50
N PRO A 60 17.25 6.78 21.46
CA PRO A 60 18.14 5.66 21.24
C PRO A 60 19.13 5.50 22.42
N ILE A 61 19.34 4.25 22.82
CA ILE A 61 20.28 3.83 23.86
C ILE A 61 21.39 3.03 23.19
N GLN A 62 22.64 3.46 23.37
CA GLN A 62 23.79 2.73 22.84
C GLN A 62 23.93 1.35 23.48
N GLY A 63 24.06 0.31 22.66
CA GLY A 63 24.25 -1.09 23.05
C GLY A 63 23.20 -2.02 22.47
N THR A 64 23.02 -3.17 23.12
CA THR A 64 22.00 -4.16 22.76
C THR A 64 20.90 -4.22 23.82
N PRO A 65 19.66 -4.55 23.45
CA PRO A 65 18.59 -4.81 24.40
C PRO A 65 18.99 -5.86 25.47
N PRO A 66 18.42 -5.79 26.68
CA PRO A 66 18.56 -6.85 27.67
C PRO A 66 18.13 -8.22 27.11
N SER A 67 18.82 -9.30 27.51
CA SER A 67 18.58 -10.63 26.96
C SER A 67 17.23 -11.21 27.38
N PRO A 68 16.48 -11.87 26.46
CA PRO A 68 15.23 -12.57 26.74
C PRO A 68 15.31 -13.55 27.92
N THR A 69 14.26 -13.57 28.75
CA THR A 69 14.01 -14.67 29.70
C THR A 69 13.09 -15.74 29.08
N GLY A 70 12.32 -15.37 28.05
CA GLY A 70 11.45 -16.26 27.28
C GLY A 70 10.13 -16.61 27.98
N THR A 71 9.69 -15.80 28.94
CA THR A 71 8.56 -16.15 29.84
C THR A 71 7.28 -15.38 29.55
N LEU A 72 7.32 -14.31 28.75
CA LEU A 72 6.14 -13.52 28.38
C LEU A 72 5.57 -14.00 27.03
N ASN A 73 4.25 -14.10 26.96
CA ASN A 73 3.51 -14.34 25.74
C ASN A 73 3.46 -13.05 24.90
N PHE A 74 4.06 -13.12 23.72
CA PHE A 74 4.24 -12.00 22.81
C PHE A 74 4.05 -12.50 21.38
N GLY A 75 3.33 -11.71 20.59
CA GLY A 75 3.18 -11.97 19.16
C GLY A 75 3.24 -10.65 18.39
N VAL A 76 4.09 -10.61 17.37
CA VAL A 76 3.95 -9.65 16.27
C VAL A 76 2.98 -10.24 15.25
N GLY A 77 2.22 -9.38 14.57
CA GLY A 77 1.36 -9.81 13.47
C GLY A 77 2.18 -10.27 12.25
N GLU A 78 1.80 -9.82 11.07
CA GLU A 78 2.50 -10.17 9.82
C GLU A 78 3.99 -9.80 9.84
N ASN A 79 4.82 -10.71 9.31
CA ASN A 79 6.30 -10.66 9.36
C ASN A 79 6.93 -9.68 8.34
N ASN A 80 6.14 -9.17 7.40
CA ASN A 80 6.57 -8.17 6.43
C ASN A 80 5.61 -7.00 6.46
N ARG A 81 6.15 -5.78 6.52
CA ARG A 81 5.39 -4.53 6.56
C ARG A 81 5.81 -3.60 5.44
N ILE A 82 4.87 -2.78 4.98
CA ILE A 82 5.16 -1.68 4.06
C ILE A 82 5.39 -0.43 4.89
N GLY A 83 6.53 0.22 4.69
CA GLY A 83 6.80 1.56 5.19
C GLY A 83 6.41 2.61 4.14
N ILE A 84 5.83 3.71 4.60
CA ILE A 84 5.43 4.83 3.75
C ILE A 84 6.56 5.86 3.76
N LEU A 85 7.16 6.12 2.59
CA LEU A 85 8.29 7.02 2.47
C LEU A 85 7.95 8.43 2.97
N ASN A 86 8.80 8.97 3.85
CA ASN A 86 8.64 10.26 4.55
C ASN A 86 7.53 10.34 5.60
N ASP A 87 6.74 9.28 5.80
CA ASP A 87 5.77 9.21 6.89
C ASP A 87 6.29 8.22 7.93
N GLY A 88 6.30 6.93 7.64
CA GLY A 88 6.68 5.91 8.62
C GLY A 88 5.93 4.60 8.50
N PHE A 89 5.82 3.89 9.61
CA PHE A 89 4.99 2.69 9.77
C PHE A 89 4.68 2.43 11.24
N ASN A 90 3.70 1.55 11.48
CA ASN A 90 3.30 1.17 12.82
C ASN A 90 3.72 -0.26 13.17
N ILE A 91 4.40 -0.43 14.30
CA ILE A 91 4.71 -1.75 14.88
C ILE A 91 3.50 -2.22 15.69
N LYS A 92 2.72 -3.14 15.14
CA LYS A 92 1.54 -3.75 15.78
C LYS A 92 1.89 -5.10 16.40
N PHE A 93 1.57 -5.26 17.68
CA PHE A 93 1.82 -6.49 18.44
C PHE A 93 0.76 -6.74 19.51
N SER A 94 0.69 -7.95 20.03
CA SER A 94 -0.20 -8.33 21.13
C SER A 94 0.55 -9.08 22.24
N SER A 95 -0.01 -9.00 23.45
CA SER A 95 0.47 -9.73 24.62
C SER A 95 -0.70 -10.07 25.53
N THR A 96 -0.78 -11.34 25.97
CA THR A 96 -1.75 -11.73 27.02
C THR A 96 -1.25 -11.41 28.43
N ASP A 97 0.05 -11.13 28.57
CA ASP A 97 0.66 -10.78 29.85
C ASP A 97 0.69 -9.26 30.05
N ALA A 98 0.75 -8.84 31.32
CA ALA A 98 0.94 -7.45 31.68
C ALA A 98 2.38 -7.01 31.35
N ILE A 99 2.52 -6.07 30.42
CA ILE A 99 3.80 -5.51 30.00
C ILE A 99 3.99 -4.08 30.55
N GLU A 100 5.24 -3.67 30.68
CA GLU A 100 5.68 -2.30 31.07
C GLU A 100 6.37 -1.57 29.93
N GLY A 101 6.70 -2.25 28.83
CA GLY A 101 7.31 -1.63 27.66
C GLY A 101 7.81 -2.65 26.65
N ALA A 102 8.48 -2.12 25.63
CA ALA A 102 9.11 -2.89 24.56
C ALA A 102 10.55 -2.41 24.33
N TYR A 103 11.41 -3.34 23.93
CA TYR A 103 12.70 -3.03 23.34
C TYR A 103 12.63 -3.23 21.83
N VAL A 104 13.12 -2.25 21.07
CA VAL A 104 13.20 -2.32 19.61
C VAL A 104 14.64 -2.04 19.18
N GLN A 105 15.19 -2.88 18.31
CA GLN A 105 16.50 -2.66 17.69
C GLN A 105 16.38 -2.87 16.18
N PHE A 106 16.74 -1.83 15.42
CA PHE A 106 16.74 -1.86 13.97
C PHE A 106 17.97 -2.59 13.43
N ARG A 107 17.81 -3.20 12.25
CA ARG A 107 18.80 -4.00 11.54
C ARG A 107 18.72 -3.68 10.05
N ASP A 108 19.84 -3.73 9.36
CA ASP A 108 19.80 -3.75 7.90
C ASP A 108 19.22 -5.09 7.38
N ALA A 109 18.97 -5.18 6.07
CA ALA A 109 18.40 -6.36 5.43
C ALA A 109 19.29 -7.62 5.56
N ASN A 110 20.60 -7.44 5.81
CA ASN A 110 21.53 -8.53 6.08
C ASN A 110 21.57 -8.98 7.55
N GLY A 111 20.79 -8.35 8.43
CA GLY A 111 20.67 -8.68 9.85
C GLY A 111 21.73 -8.04 10.75
N ASN A 112 22.54 -7.11 10.24
CA ASN A 112 23.47 -6.34 11.07
C ASN A 112 22.67 -5.34 11.90
N ALA A 113 22.88 -5.36 13.22
CA ALA A 113 22.14 -4.51 14.14
C ALA A 113 22.71 -3.09 14.22
N SER A 114 21.80 -2.13 14.41
CA SER A 114 22.12 -0.81 14.92
C SER A 114 22.92 -0.86 16.22
N GLU A 115 23.86 0.08 16.36
CA GLU A 115 24.60 0.27 17.61
C GLU A 115 23.69 0.72 18.76
N ASN A 116 22.47 1.14 18.44
CA ASN A 116 21.47 1.61 19.38
C ASN A 116 20.26 0.68 19.43
N TYR A 117 19.52 0.78 20.52
CA TYR A 117 18.18 0.23 20.66
C TYR A 117 17.28 1.23 21.39
N TYR A 118 15.98 1.05 21.26
CA TYR A 118 14.99 1.88 21.94
C TYR A 118 14.39 1.11 23.11
N ASN A 119 14.30 1.78 24.26
CA ASN A 119 13.48 1.32 25.37
C ASN A 119 12.20 2.16 25.39
N ILE A 120 11.10 1.55 25.01
CA ILE A 120 9.84 2.22 24.79
C ILE A 120 8.91 1.84 25.94
N PRO A 121 8.68 2.74 26.92
CA PRO A 121 7.80 2.43 28.04
C PRO A 121 6.37 2.31 27.54
N LYS A 122 5.56 1.50 28.22
CA LYS A 122 4.15 1.28 27.86
C LYS A 122 3.36 2.58 27.72
N ALA A 123 3.64 3.60 28.53
CA ALA A 123 3.01 4.92 28.42
C ALA A 123 3.22 5.63 27.08
N ALA A 124 4.22 5.23 26.28
CA ALA A 124 4.49 5.78 24.96
C ALA A 124 3.59 5.18 23.86
N PHE A 125 3.01 4.00 24.07
CA PHE A 125 2.18 3.32 23.07
C PHE A 125 0.80 2.88 23.57
N ASP A 126 0.60 2.78 24.88
CA ASP A 126 -0.67 2.43 25.52
C ASP A 126 -1.40 3.72 25.89
N THR A 127 -2.30 4.14 25.01
CA THR A 127 -3.26 5.20 25.34
C THR A 127 -4.51 4.56 25.95
N ASP A 128 -4.69 4.71 27.26
CA ASP A 128 -5.97 4.58 27.96
C ASP A 128 -6.99 5.56 27.33
N GLY A 129 -7.57 5.18 26.20
CA GLY A 129 -8.34 6.07 25.35
C GLY A 129 -8.23 5.66 23.89
N GLY A 130 -8.81 4.51 23.56
CA GLY A 130 -8.97 4.07 22.18
C GLY A 130 -9.50 5.18 21.28
N ASN A 131 -9.00 5.16 20.04
CA ASN A 131 -9.23 6.09 18.93
C ASN A 131 -8.36 7.35 18.92
N ARG A 132 -7.21 7.22 18.25
CA ARG A 132 -6.79 8.14 17.19
C ARG A 132 -5.71 7.52 16.31
N SER A 133 -6.17 6.88 15.24
CA SER A 133 -5.57 6.67 13.90
C SER A 133 -6.40 5.53 13.27
N ALA A 134 -7.25 5.66 12.26
CA ALA A 134 -7.63 6.74 11.38
C ALA A 134 -9.09 7.16 11.65
N ASN A 135 -9.39 8.46 11.62
CA ASN A 135 -10.76 8.92 11.52
C ASN A 135 -11.21 8.70 10.07
N VAL A 136 -11.62 7.47 9.74
CA VAL A 136 -12.31 7.17 8.48
C VAL A 136 -13.71 7.77 8.58
N ASN A 137 -13.79 9.07 8.31
CA ASN A 137 -15.03 9.73 7.91
C ASN A 137 -15.02 9.92 6.39
N SER A 138 -14.79 8.83 5.66
CA SER A 138 -15.13 8.79 4.25
C SER A 138 -16.63 8.55 4.12
N SER A 139 -17.39 9.64 4.10
CA SER A 139 -18.70 9.62 3.45
C SER A 139 -18.48 9.29 1.97
N ASN A 140 -18.46 7.99 1.65
CA ASN A 140 -18.46 7.31 0.33
C ASN A 140 -17.26 6.39 -0.04
N LYS A 141 -16.44 5.84 0.87
CA LYS A 141 -15.51 4.75 0.49
C LYS A 141 -16.21 3.38 0.55
N LYS A 142 -16.48 2.74 -0.61
CA LYS A 142 -16.39 1.28 -0.74
C LYS A 142 -14.90 0.95 -0.96
N ALA A 143 -14.16 0.93 0.14
CA ALA A 143 -12.87 0.25 0.26
C ALA A 143 -12.93 -0.42 1.64
N ARG A 144 -13.38 -1.69 1.64
CA ARG A 144 -13.47 -2.48 2.87
C ARG A 144 -12.11 -3.15 3.08
N ILE A 145 -11.19 -2.46 3.76
CA ILE A 145 -10.05 -3.17 4.34
C ILE A 145 -10.46 -3.59 5.75
N SER A 146 -10.79 -4.88 5.86
CA SER A 146 -10.91 -5.59 7.12
C SER A 146 -9.51 -5.74 7.72
N ALA A 147 -9.06 -4.75 8.49
CA ALA A 147 -7.97 -4.98 9.44
C ALA A 147 -8.50 -5.94 10.50
N LYS A 148 -8.13 -7.21 10.36
CA LYS A 148 -8.44 -8.26 11.32
C LYS A 148 -7.66 -8.01 12.59
N MET A 149 -8.24 -7.33 13.59
CA MET A 149 -7.88 -7.52 15.00
C MET A 149 -9.05 -7.15 15.91
N VAL A 150 -9.61 -8.15 16.58
CA VAL A 150 -9.95 -8.00 18.00
C VAL A 150 -9.32 -9.20 18.70
N GLU A 151 -7.99 -9.15 18.84
CA GLU A 151 -7.37 -9.81 19.99
C GLU A 151 -7.47 -8.82 21.16
N GLU A 152 -7.83 -9.30 22.34
CA GLU A 152 -7.73 -8.49 23.56
C GLU A 152 -6.23 -8.15 23.76
N ASN A 153 -5.92 -6.88 24.07
CA ASN A 153 -4.56 -6.33 24.32
C ASN A 153 -3.62 -6.20 23.10
N THR A 154 -4.06 -5.49 22.06
CA THR A 154 -3.18 -5.03 20.96
C THR A 154 -2.52 -3.70 21.28
N PHE A 155 -1.24 -3.55 20.94
CA PHE A 155 -0.43 -2.35 21.14
C PHE A 155 0.18 -1.89 19.81
N GLU A 156 0.48 -0.59 19.72
CA GLU A 156 1.00 0.04 18.50
C GLU A 156 2.08 1.07 18.85
N ILE A 157 3.29 0.86 18.33
CA ILE A 157 4.39 1.83 18.38
C ILE A 157 4.46 2.51 17.03
N ASP A 158 4.42 3.84 17.05
CA ASP A 158 4.54 4.67 15.87
C ASP A 158 6.02 4.95 15.55
N VAL A 159 6.40 4.74 14.29
CA VAL A 159 7.77 4.86 13.82
C VAL A 159 7.79 5.74 12.60
N ASP A 160 8.28 6.98 12.76
CA ASP A 160 8.38 7.93 11.68
C ASP A 160 9.72 7.80 10.93
N PHE A 161 9.70 8.20 9.67
CA PHE A 161 10.90 8.34 8.87
C PHE A 161 11.32 9.81 8.73
N SER A 162 12.61 10.06 8.91
CA SER A 162 13.17 11.35 8.52
C SER A 162 13.07 11.54 7.00
N GLU A 163 13.02 12.79 6.54
CA GLU A 163 13.09 13.14 5.11
C GLU A 163 14.38 12.65 4.41
N SER A 164 15.41 12.28 5.17
CA SER A 164 16.67 11.75 4.63
C SER A 164 16.70 10.23 4.47
N LEU A 165 15.69 9.50 4.96
CA LEU A 165 15.65 8.05 4.83
C LEU A 165 15.27 7.69 3.38
N GLU A 166 16.18 7.04 2.68
CA GLU A 166 15.94 6.62 1.30
C GLU A 166 15.11 5.32 1.22
N PRO A 167 14.41 5.07 0.09
CA PRO A 167 13.73 3.80 -0.16
C PRO A 167 14.66 2.59 -0.07
N GLY A 168 14.12 1.47 0.41
CA GLY A 168 14.84 0.22 0.57
C GLY A 168 14.22 -0.70 1.61
N GLU A 169 14.97 -1.73 2.02
CA GLU A 169 14.53 -2.71 3.02
C GLU A 169 15.41 -2.69 4.27
N PHE A 170 14.78 -2.88 5.43
CA PHE A 170 15.43 -3.10 6.72
C PHE A 170 14.56 -4.00 7.60
N CYS A 171 15.09 -4.46 8.73
CA CYS A 171 14.31 -5.23 9.70
C CYS A 171 14.41 -4.62 11.10
N TYR A 172 13.50 -4.99 11.98
CA TYR A 172 13.59 -4.66 13.40
C TYR A 172 13.37 -5.92 14.24
N ALA A 173 14.13 -6.01 15.33
CA ALA A 173 13.96 -6.99 16.38
C ALA A 173 13.21 -6.35 17.54
N ILE A 174 12.13 -6.98 17.99
CA ILE A 174 11.30 -6.50 19.09
C ILE A 174 11.08 -7.58 20.15
N CYS A 175 11.09 -7.16 21.42
CA CYS A 175 10.63 -7.96 22.55
C CYS A 175 9.96 -7.06 23.60
N VAL A 176 9.04 -7.62 24.39
CA VAL A 176 8.34 -6.90 25.47
C VAL A 176 8.90 -7.30 26.84
N TYR A 177 8.76 -6.42 27.83
CA TYR A 177 9.18 -6.67 29.21
C TYR A 177 8.12 -6.30 30.23
N ASP A 178 8.17 -6.90 31.42
CA ASP A 178 7.26 -6.63 32.54
C ASP A 178 7.95 -5.91 33.72
N ALA A 179 7.17 -5.58 34.76
CA ALA A 179 7.67 -4.89 35.96
C ALA A 179 8.61 -5.74 36.83
N GLN A 180 8.67 -7.06 36.60
CA GLN A 180 9.58 -7.98 37.29
C GLN A 180 10.90 -8.17 36.54
N GLY A 181 11.03 -7.58 35.35
CA GLY A 181 12.20 -7.72 34.49
C GLY A 181 12.22 -9.01 33.68
N ASN A 182 11.07 -9.69 33.55
CA ASN A 182 10.92 -10.77 32.58
C ASN A 182 10.81 -10.18 31.18
N ILE A 183 11.34 -10.88 30.18
CA ILE A 183 11.42 -10.43 28.79
C ILE A 183 10.96 -11.55 27.85
N SER A 184 10.11 -11.24 26.88
CA SER A 184 9.63 -12.19 25.87
C SER A 184 10.75 -12.73 25.00
N VAL A 185 10.43 -13.72 24.14
CA VAL A 185 11.27 -14.03 22.99
C VAL A 185 11.37 -12.80 22.05
N ILE A 186 12.43 -12.76 21.25
CA ILE A 186 12.61 -11.74 20.21
C ILE A 186 11.86 -12.20 18.96
N GLU A 187 11.05 -11.31 18.41
CA GLU A 187 10.48 -11.46 17.08
C GLU A 187 11.18 -10.48 16.13
N GLU A 188 11.37 -10.90 14.88
CA GLU A 188 12.00 -10.11 13.83
C GLU A 188 11.01 -9.89 12.69
N VAL A 189 10.91 -8.64 12.22
CA VAL A 189 9.98 -8.23 11.17
C VAL A 189 10.73 -7.31 10.22
N CYS A 190 10.53 -7.52 8.91
CA CYS A 190 11.15 -6.69 7.88
C CYS A 190 10.16 -5.68 7.31
N VAL A 191 10.68 -4.50 6.98
CA VAL A 191 9.95 -3.35 6.48
C VAL A 191 10.53 -2.95 5.14
N GLU A 192 9.66 -2.81 4.16
CA GLU A 192 10.03 -2.37 2.82
C GLU A 192 9.46 -0.98 2.55
N ILE A 193 10.32 -0.04 2.19
CA ILE A 193 9.99 1.32 1.79
C ILE A 193 10.18 1.42 0.28
N ASN A 194 9.09 1.62 -0.45
CA ASN A 194 9.15 1.79 -1.90
C ASN A 194 9.37 3.26 -2.26
N ALA A 195 10.12 3.50 -3.33
CA ALA A 195 10.18 4.83 -3.94
C ALA A 195 8.81 5.21 -4.52
N TRP A 196 8.47 6.50 -4.48
CA TRP A 196 7.31 6.99 -5.21
C TRP A 196 7.50 6.78 -6.72
N GLY A 197 6.45 6.31 -7.40
CA GLY A 197 6.48 5.91 -8.80
C GLY A 197 6.96 4.46 -8.99
N GLY A 198 7.88 4.26 -9.94
CA GLY A 198 8.56 2.97 -10.14
C GLY A 198 8.03 2.09 -11.28
N ASN A 199 7.06 2.56 -12.08
CA ASN A 199 6.63 1.86 -13.29
C ASN A 199 6.07 2.80 -14.36
N ASP A 200 6.87 3.06 -15.40
CA ASP A 200 6.47 3.92 -16.52
C ASP A 200 5.21 3.44 -17.26
N ALA A 201 4.92 2.13 -17.24
CA ALA A 201 3.71 1.61 -17.88
C ALA A 201 2.42 2.05 -17.18
N LEU A 202 2.49 2.37 -15.87
CA LEU A 202 1.36 2.88 -15.08
C LEU A 202 1.10 4.37 -15.32
N VAL A 203 2.09 5.14 -15.75
CA VAL A 203 1.97 6.60 -15.90
C VAL A 203 0.93 6.98 -16.95
N GLY A 204 -0.01 7.85 -16.60
CA GLY A 204 -1.05 8.35 -17.50
C GLY A 204 -2.41 8.49 -16.84
N GLU A 205 -3.41 8.86 -17.64
CA GLU A 205 -4.79 8.99 -17.21
C GLU A 205 -5.58 7.71 -17.53
N TRP A 206 -6.16 7.13 -16.49
CA TRP A 206 -6.97 5.93 -16.53
C TRP A 206 -8.42 6.28 -16.18
N ILE A 207 -9.37 5.73 -16.93
CA ILE A 207 -10.80 5.95 -16.72
C ILE A 207 -11.40 4.63 -16.27
N PHE A 208 -12.09 4.63 -15.15
CA PHE A 208 -12.76 3.44 -14.64
C PHE A 208 -13.72 2.87 -15.69
N ASP A 209 -13.74 1.55 -15.81
CA ASP A 209 -14.59 0.83 -16.73
C ASP A 209 -15.59 -0.07 -16.00
N ARG A 210 -15.11 -0.90 -15.06
CA ARG A 210 -15.93 -1.87 -14.33
C ARG A 210 -15.18 -2.51 -13.16
N TYR A 211 -15.93 -3.16 -12.27
CA TYR A 211 -15.40 -4.14 -11.31
C TYR A 211 -15.54 -5.57 -11.83
N GLU A 212 -14.66 -6.47 -11.36
CA GLU A 212 -14.75 -7.92 -11.54
C GLU A 212 -14.56 -8.64 -10.17
N PRO A 213 -15.54 -9.43 -9.69
CA PRO A 213 -16.86 -9.61 -10.27
C PRO A 213 -17.67 -8.30 -10.27
N SER A 214 -18.55 -8.12 -11.27
CA SER A 214 -19.29 -6.87 -11.45
C SER A 214 -20.24 -6.60 -10.28
N GLU A 215 -20.05 -5.46 -9.60
CA GLU A 215 -21.00 -4.92 -8.62
C GLU A 215 -22.11 -4.07 -9.27
N ASP A 216 -21.93 -3.63 -10.52
CA ASP A 216 -22.82 -2.69 -11.23
C ASP A 216 -24.23 -3.22 -11.52
N ASN A 217 -24.52 -4.45 -11.09
CA ASN A 217 -25.81 -5.09 -11.25
C ASN A 217 -26.41 -5.54 -9.92
N GLU A 218 -26.20 -4.79 -8.83
CA GLU A 218 -27.08 -4.86 -7.67
C GLU A 218 -28.51 -4.55 -8.13
N SER A 219 -29.19 -5.62 -8.52
CA SER A 219 -30.53 -5.65 -9.04
C SER A 219 -31.34 -6.61 -8.21
N THR A 220 -32.64 -6.39 -8.19
CA THR A 220 -33.57 -7.16 -7.38
C THR A 220 -34.79 -7.53 -8.17
N THR A 221 -35.51 -8.53 -7.67
CA THR A 221 -36.84 -8.86 -8.17
C THR A 221 -37.87 -8.25 -7.22
N ILE A 222 -38.73 -7.41 -7.77
CA ILE A 222 -39.79 -6.76 -7.00
C ILE A 222 -41.09 -7.48 -7.25
N ILE A 223 -41.76 -7.88 -6.16
CA ILE A 223 -43.13 -8.38 -6.21
C ILE A 223 -44.07 -7.18 -6.12
N CYS A 224 -44.76 -6.92 -7.22
CA CYS A 224 -45.71 -5.83 -7.37
C CYS A 224 -47.02 -6.12 -6.62
N ASP A 225 -47.82 -5.09 -6.35
CA ASP A 225 -49.07 -5.24 -5.61
C ASP A 225 -50.13 -6.06 -6.37
N ASN A 226 -50.01 -6.12 -7.70
CA ASN A 226 -50.80 -6.99 -8.56
C ASN A 226 -50.28 -8.44 -8.63
N GLN A 227 -49.31 -8.80 -7.78
CA GLN A 227 -48.63 -10.11 -7.72
C GLN A 227 -47.78 -10.46 -8.95
N GLN A 228 -47.52 -9.50 -9.84
CA GLN A 228 -46.54 -9.69 -10.91
C GLN A 228 -45.13 -9.53 -10.36
N GLU A 229 -44.18 -10.26 -10.95
CA GLU A 229 -42.76 -10.11 -10.66
C GLU A 229 -42.13 -9.17 -11.69
N LEU A 230 -41.38 -8.19 -11.19
CA LEU A 230 -40.53 -7.31 -11.98
C LEU A 230 -39.06 -7.67 -11.69
N PRO A 231 -38.42 -8.51 -12.51
CA PRO A 231 -37.03 -8.93 -12.30
C PRO A 231 -36.03 -7.85 -12.76
N ASN A 232 -34.80 -7.96 -12.28
CA ASN A 232 -33.64 -7.14 -12.69
C ASN A 232 -33.84 -5.63 -12.52
N VAL A 233 -34.52 -5.21 -11.44
CA VAL A 233 -34.68 -3.79 -11.12
C VAL A 233 -33.44 -3.31 -10.39
N LEU A 234 -32.76 -2.29 -10.92
CA LEU A 234 -31.59 -1.71 -10.28
C LEU A 234 -31.99 -0.96 -9.01
N TYR A 235 -31.23 -1.14 -7.93
CA TYR A 235 -31.41 -0.32 -6.72
C TYR A 235 -31.08 1.16 -6.98
N ARG A 236 -30.17 1.41 -7.92
CA ARG A 236 -29.69 2.74 -8.29
C ARG A 236 -29.62 2.87 -9.80
N LEU A 237 -30.18 3.94 -10.33
CA LEU A 237 -30.03 4.32 -11.72
C LEU A 237 -28.83 5.26 -11.84
N LEU A 238 -27.74 4.75 -12.41
CA LEU A 238 -26.54 5.53 -12.70
C LEU A 238 -26.81 6.44 -13.91
N ILE A 239 -26.74 7.75 -13.70
CA ILE A 239 -26.94 8.77 -14.75
C ILE A 239 -25.59 9.17 -15.35
N LYS A 240 -24.59 9.28 -14.49
CA LYS A 240 -23.22 9.66 -14.81
C LYS A 240 -22.28 8.95 -13.85
N ASP A 241 -21.18 8.44 -14.37
CA ASP A 241 -20.11 7.86 -13.57
C ASP A 241 -18.78 8.09 -14.26
N ASN A 242 -18.16 9.22 -13.94
CA ASN A 242 -16.82 9.52 -14.39
C ASN A 242 -15.89 9.32 -13.21
N TRP A 243 -15.10 8.27 -13.26
CA TRP A 243 -14.01 8.06 -12.31
C TRP A 243 -12.71 8.00 -13.09
N THR A 244 -11.79 8.91 -12.77
CA THR A 244 -10.46 8.95 -13.40
C THR A 244 -9.36 8.87 -12.36
N PHE A 245 -8.30 8.17 -12.73
CA PHE A 245 -7.11 7.95 -11.92
C PHE A 245 -5.87 8.31 -12.74
N MET A 246 -5.19 9.39 -12.37
CA MET A 246 -4.03 9.92 -13.08
C MET A 246 -2.77 9.66 -12.26
N LEU A 247 -1.88 8.82 -12.79
CA LEU A 247 -0.60 8.48 -12.18
C LEU A 247 0.52 9.25 -12.89
N ASN A 248 1.26 10.07 -12.15
CA ASN A 248 2.37 10.87 -12.69
C ASN A 248 3.71 10.15 -12.51
N GLN A 249 4.68 10.50 -13.36
CA GLN A 249 6.02 9.88 -13.35
C GLN A 249 6.81 10.16 -12.07
N ASP A 250 6.54 11.28 -11.40
CA ASP A 250 7.17 11.65 -10.12
C ASP A 250 6.57 10.91 -8.91
N GLY A 251 5.65 9.97 -9.15
CA GLY A 251 5.00 9.21 -8.09
C GLY A 251 3.85 9.95 -7.41
N THR A 252 3.45 11.13 -7.89
CA THR A 252 2.19 11.76 -7.46
C THR A 252 1.00 11.18 -8.24
N TYR A 253 -0.19 11.22 -7.66
CA TYR A 253 -1.43 10.92 -8.37
C TYR A 253 -2.54 11.94 -8.08
N VAL A 254 -3.52 11.93 -8.97
CA VAL A 254 -4.79 12.62 -8.80
C VAL A 254 -5.92 11.68 -9.17
N GLU A 255 -6.90 11.56 -8.29
CA GLU A 255 -8.13 10.81 -8.55
C GLU A 255 -9.32 11.76 -8.58
N THR A 256 -10.26 11.56 -9.50
CA THR A 256 -11.51 12.32 -9.53
C THR A 256 -12.71 11.41 -9.66
N PHE A 257 -13.75 11.70 -8.90
CA PHE A 257 -15.06 11.07 -8.98
C PHE A 257 -16.10 12.12 -9.32
N ASP A 258 -16.88 11.90 -10.36
CA ASP A 258 -18.00 12.74 -10.75
C ASP A 258 -19.17 11.84 -11.15
N ARG A 259 -19.98 11.54 -10.14
CA ARG A 259 -21.07 10.55 -10.18
C ARG A 259 -22.40 11.23 -9.93
N GLU A 260 -23.40 10.85 -10.71
CA GLU A 260 -24.80 11.21 -10.51
C GLU A 260 -25.66 9.96 -10.60
N GLN A 261 -26.48 9.72 -9.57
CA GLN A 261 -27.35 8.55 -9.51
C GLN A 261 -28.71 8.89 -8.88
N ARG A 262 -29.71 8.06 -9.16
CA ARG A 262 -31.02 8.12 -8.49
C ARG A 262 -31.33 6.82 -7.81
N ASP A 263 -31.84 6.90 -6.59
CA ASP A 263 -32.29 5.72 -5.87
C ASP A 263 -33.67 5.27 -6.36
N LEU A 264 -33.89 3.96 -6.33
CA LEU A 264 -35.16 3.34 -6.65
C LEU A 264 -36.26 3.77 -5.67
N ASP A 265 -37.38 4.27 -6.20
CA ASP A 265 -38.61 4.46 -5.43
C ASP A 265 -39.34 3.12 -5.34
N PHE A 266 -39.03 2.37 -4.27
CA PHE A 266 -39.61 1.06 -4.01
C PHE A 266 -41.13 1.08 -3.95
N GLN A 267 -41.72 2.12 -3.37
CA GLN A 267 -43.17 2.19 -3.17
C GLN A 267 -43.89 2.41 -4.49
N THR A 268 -43.44 3.39 -5.28
CA THR A 268 -44.04 3.70 -6.58
C THR A 268 -43.81 2.56 -7.57
N THR A 269 -42.62 1.96 -7.54
CA THR A 269 -42.30 0.80 -8.39
C THR A 269 -43.22 -0.39 -8.11
N ARG A 270 -43.45 -0.72 -6.84
CA ARG A 270 -44.36 -1.81 -6.45
C ARG A 270 -45.82 -1.55 -6.83
N LEU A 271 -46.28 -0.31 -6.69
CA LEU A 271 -47.65 0.07 -6.99
C LEU A 271 -47.94 -0.01 -8.50
N ASN A 272 -47.03 0.49 -9.34
CA ASN A 272 -47.21 0.58 -10.78
C ASN A 272 -46.69 -0.64 -11.54
N CYS A 273 -45.89 -1.48 -10.88
CA CYS A 273 -45.15 -2.58 -11.48
C CYS A 273 -44.21 -2.15 -12.63
N GLU A 274 -43.57 -0.98 -12.46
CA GLU A 274 -42.62 -0.40 -13.39
C GLU A 274 -41.51 0.30 -12.61
N ALA A 275 -40.25 0.05 -12.96
CA ALA A 275 -39.09 0.60 -12.26
C ALA A 275 -39.14 2.14 -12.28
N THR A 276 -39.33 2.73 -11.10
CA THR A 276 -39.45 4.17 -10.91
C THR A 276 -38.38 4.63 -9.92
N TYR A 277 -37.69 5.72 -10.24
CA TYR A 277 -36.61 6.27 -9.42
C TYR A 277 -37.01 7.66 -8.92
N TYR A 278 -36.49 8.05 -7.75
CA TYR A 278 -36.71 9.40 -7.24
C TYR A 278 -36.19 10.44 -8.23
N SER A 279 -36.89 11.58 -8.34
CA SER A 279 -36.49 12.66 -9.25
C SER A 279 -35.23 13.38 -8.79
N GLU A 280 -35.00 13.42 -7.47
CA GLU A 280 -33.80 13.97 -6.86
C GLU A 280 -32.63 13.00 -7.08
N ALA A 281 -31.54 13.53 -7.64
CA ALA A 281 -30.32 12.77 -7.83
C ALA A 281 -29.37 13.02 -6.66
N THR A 282 -28.65 11.97 -6.25
CA THR A 282 -27.45 12.09 -5.43
C THR A 282 -26.27 12.34 -6.35
N THR A 283 -25.50 13.38 -6.04
CA THR A 283 -24.30 13.75 -6.79
C THR A 283 -23.09 13.68 -5.88
N THR A 284 -22.01 13.09 -6.41
CA THR A 284 -20.69 13.09 -5.80
C THR A 284 -19.75 13.77 -6.80
N ASN A 285 -18.96 14.73 -6.34
CA ASN A 285 -17.94 15.38 -7.16
C ASN A 285 -16.73 15.66 -6.28
N ASP A 286 -15.80 14.73 -6.28
CA ASP A 286 -14.71 14.64 -5.32
C ASP A 286 -13.37 14.50 -6.04
N LYS A 287 -12.31 14.97 -5.38
CA LYS A 287 -10.95 14.90 -5.91
C LYS A 287 -9.95 14.60 -4.82
N TYR A 288 -9.08 13.64 -5.07
CA TYR A 288 -8.02 13.21 -4.17
C TYR A 288 -6.65 13.50 -4.79
N TYR A 289 -5.70 13.84 -3.95
CA TYR A 289 -4.30 14.05 -4.32
C TYR A 289 -3.43 13.23 -3.38
N GLY A 290 -2.46 12.55 -3.94
CA GLY A 290 -1.64 11.64 -3.18
C GLY A 290 -0.36 11.23 -3.87
N ASN A 291 0.32 10.25 -3.27
CA ASN A 291 1.49 9.60 -3.86
C ASN A 291 1.21 8.11 -4.07
N TRP A 292 1.88 7.52 -5.06
CA TRP A 292 1.79 6.10 -5.38
C TRP A 292 3.17 5.50 -5.53
N ALA A 293 3.29 4.21 -5.20
CA ALA A 293 4.51 3.43 -5.34
C ALA A 293 4.20 2.06 -5.96
N PHE A 294 5.12 1.55 -6.78
CA PHE A 294 5.04 0.22 -7.36
C PHE A 294 6.22 -0.64 -6.92
N ASN A 295 5.91 -1.79 -6.33
CA ASN A 295 6.89 -2.82 -6.04
C ASN A 295 7.04 -3.74 -7.25
N SER A 296 8.20 -3.69 -7.89
CA SER A 296 8.45 -4.45 -9.11
C SER A 296 8.64 -5.95 -8.89
N GLU A 297 9.02 -6.39 -7.70
CA GLU A 297 9.24 -7.80 -7.37
C GLU A 297 7.93 -8.50 -7.02
N LYS A 298 7.17 -7.90 -6.10
CA LYS A 298 5.89 -8.40 -5.61
C LYS A 298 4.73 -8.09 -6.56
N LYS A 299 4.95 -7.21 -7.55
CA LYS A 299 3.94 -6.69 -8.48
C LYS A 299 2.76 -6.06 -7.71
N THR A 300 3.10 -5.30 -6.67
CA THR A 300 2.11 -4.62 -5.82
C THR A 300 2.15 -3.12 -6.00
N PHE A 301 1.03 -2.49 -5.69
CA PHE A 301 0.80 -1.05 -5.79
C PHE A 301 0.33 -0.51 -4.45
N THR A 302 0.85 0.65 -4.06
CA THR A 302 0.41 1.38 -2.87
C THR A 302 0.05 2.80 -3.30
N ALA A 303 -1.04 3.33 -2.78
CA ALA A 303 -1.46 4.72 -2.96
C ALA A 303 -1.87 5.32 -1.62
N VAL A 304 -1.42 6.56 -1.37
CA VAL A 304 -1.66 7.29 -0.12
C VAL A 304 -2.23 8.66 -0.47
N ASP A 305 -3.41 8.97 0.07
CA ASP A 305 -4.07 10.27 -0.05
C ASP A 305 -3.42 11.26 0.94
N TYR A 306 -3.02 12.46 0.50
CA TYR A 306 -2.61 13.56 1.39
C TYR A 306 -3.61 14.71 1.41
N LYS A 307 -4.52 14.76 0.45
CA LYS A 307 -5.51 15.83 0.35
C LYS A 307 -6.79 15.38 -0.36
N TYR A 308 -7.91 15.84 0.19
CA TYR A 308 -9.24 15.66 -0.38
C TYR A 308 -9.91 17.02 -0.65
N GLU A 309 -10.63 17.11 -1.77
CA GLU A 309 -11.47 18.25 -2.13
C GLU A 309 -12.88 17.77 -2.54
N ASN A 310 -13.91 18.29 -1.88
CA ASN A 310 -15.29 18.16 -2.33
C ASN A 310 -15.62 19.33 -3.27
N LEU A 311 -15.80 19.04 -4.56
CA LEU A 311 -16.01 20.06 -5.59
C LEU A 311 -17.44 20.61 -5.66
N ILE A 312 -18.38 20.02 -4.90
CA ILE A 312 -19.77 20.51 -4.80
C ILE A 312 -19.87 21.66 -3.80
N ASN A 313 -19.26 21.51 -2.62
CA ASN A 313 -19.35 22.48 -1.53
C ASN A 313 -18.01 23.17 -1.22
N SER A 314 -16.95 22.85 -1.96
CA SER A 314 -15.59 23.41 -1.83
C SER A 314 -14.93 23.12 -0.47
N THR A 315 -15.30 22.03 0.21
CA THR A 315 -14.62 21.57 1.42
C THR A 315 -13.27 20.97 1.05
N VAL A 316 -12.26 21.22 1.88
CA VAL A 316 -10.89 20.71 1.71
C VAL A 316 -10.44 20.09 3.03
N GLU A 317 -9.83 18.92 2.94
CA GLU A 317 -9.21 18.21 4.05
C GLU A 317 -7.78 17.83 3.66
N ASN A 318 -6.84 17.92 4.61
CA ASN A 318 -5.46 17.48 4.42
C ASN A 318 -5.16 16.38 5.45
N PHE A 319 -4.43 15.37 5.01
CA PHE A 319 -3.96 14.26 5.82
C PHE A 319 -2.45 14.43 6.00
N GLU A 320 -2.01 14.98 7.14
CA GLU A 320 -0.59 15.32 7.35
C GLU A 320 0.32 14.10 7.29
N GLU A 321 -0.16 12.96 7.80
CA GLU A 321 0.52 11.65 7.82
C GLU A 321 0.07 10.72 6.68
N GLY A 322 -0.73 11.25 5.74
CA GLY A 322 -1.36 10.46 4.69
C GLY A 322 -2.53 9.56 5.16
N ASP A 323 -3.42 9.19 4.24
CA ASP A 323 -4.46 8.17 4.43
C ASP A 323 -4.23 7.08 3.38
N ILE A 324 -3.94 5.85 3.81
CA ILE A 324 -3.64 4.75 2.90
C ILE A 324 -4.91 4.39 2.13
N TYR A 325 -4.88 4.59 0.80
CA TYR A 325 -5.99 4.24 -0.08
C TYR A 325 -5.86 2.81 -0.60
N TYR A 326 -4.70 2.48 -1.15
CA TYR A 326 -4.33 1.11 -1.54
C TYR A 326 -3.07 0.69 -0.81
N GLU A 327 -3.08 -0.48 -0.18
CA GLU A 327 -1.92 -1.03 0.55
C GLU A 327 -1.45 -2.31 -0.13
N GLY A 328 -0.34 -2.24 -0.89
CA GLY A 328 0.28 -3.43 -1.47
C GLY A 328 -0.63 -4.29 -2.34
N VAL A 329 -1.60 -3.67 -3.04
CA VAL A 329 -2.61 -4.37 -3.83
C VAL A 329 -2.01 -4.93 -5.13
N GLN A 330 -2.53 -6.03 -5.64
CA GLN A 330 -2.01 -6.64 -6.87
C GLN A 330 -2.38 -5.80 -8.09
N ILE A 331 -1.42 -5.57 -8.99
CA ILE A 331 -1.63 -4.72 -10.16
C ILE A 331 -1.19 -5.40 -11.46
N GLU A 332 -2.04 -5.30 -12.48
CA GLU A 332 -1.72 -5.69 -13.85
C GLU A 332 -1.88 -4.49 -14.78
N VAL A 333 -0.89 -4.24 -15.63
CA VAL A 333 -0.96 -3.15 -16.61
C VAL A 333 -0.60 -3.63 -18.00
N THR A 334 -1.40 -3.21 -18.97
CA THR A 334 -1.16 -3.37 -20.40
C THR A 334 -1.14 -1.99 -21.07
N SER A 335 -1.02 -1.93 -22.40
CA SER A 335 -1.08 -0.64 -23.10
C SER A 335 -2.41 0.09 -22.90
N ASN A 336 -3.51 -0.65 -22.68
CA ASN A 336 -4.88 -0.11 -22.73
C ASN A 336 -5.66 -0.31 -21.42
N GLU A 337 -5.24 -1.24 -20.57
CA GLU A 337 -5.96 -1.58 -19.34
C GLU A 337 -5.02 -1.57 -18.13
N LEU A 338 -5.53 -1.01 -17.04
CA LEU A 338 -4.99 -1.09 -15.69
C LEU A 338 -5.98 -1.89 -14.85
N LYS A 339 -5.50 -2.89 -14.13
CA LYS A 339 -6.29 -3.69 -13.19
C LYS A 339 -5.68 -3.60 -11.82
N ILE A 340 -6.49 -3.24 -10.83
CA ILE A 340 -6.11 -3.18 -9.43
C ILE A 340 -6.96 -4.22 -8.69
N THR A 341 -6.33 -5.20 -8.06
CA THR A 341 -7.00 -6.31 -7.38
C THR A 341 -6.78 -6.26 -5.88
N GLU A 342 -7.88 -6.18 -5.16
CA GLU A 342 -7.93 -6.13 -3.71
C GLU A 342 -8.46 -7.45 -3.14
N THR A 343 -8.00 -7.78 -1.94
CA THR A 343 -8.48 -8.92 -1.16
C THR A 343 -9.08 -8.39 0.13
N TYR A 344 -10.32 -8.74 0.43
CA TYR A 344 -10.99 -8.32 1.67
C TYR A 344 -11.78 -9.46 2.31
N GLU A 345 -11.98 -9.45 3.62
CA GLU A 345 -12.90 -10.39 4.28
C GLU A 345 -14.31 -9.79 4.32
N ASP A 346 -15.32 -10.57 3.90
CA ASP A 346 -16.71 -10.17 4.02
C ASP A 346 -17.27 -10.34 5.44
N ALA A 347 -18.55 -9.98 5.65
CA ALA A 347 -19.20 -10.08 6.95
C ALA A 347 -19.31 -11.53 7.50
N SER A 348 -19.07 -12.54 6.66
CA SER A 348 -19.02 -13.95 7.06
C SER A 348 -17.60 -14.43 7.40
N GLY A 349 -16.60 -13.55 7.25
CA GLY A 349 -15.17 -13.88 7.40
C GLY A 349 -14.60 -14.63 6.21
N ALA A 350 -15.31 -14.67 5.07
CA ALA A 350 -14.81 -15.27 3.85
C ALA A 350 -13.98 -14.25 3.07
N THR A 351 -12.82 -14.67 2.59
CA THR A 351 -11.96 -13.87 1.72
C THR A 351 -12.60 -13.71 0.34
N GLN A 352 -12.76 -12.47 -0.08
CA GLN A 352 -13.25 -12.06 -1.39
C GLN A 352 -12.13 -11.38 -2.18
N LEU A 353 -12.26 -11.45 -3.50
CA LEU A 353 -11.39 -10.76 -4.45
C LEU A 353 -12.26 -9.84 -5.30
N GLU A 354 -11.82 -8.61 -5.42
CA GLU A 354 -12.44 -7.61 -6.31
C GLU A 354 -11.34 -6.96 -7.14
N THR A 355 -11.62 -6.77 -8.43
CA THR A 355 -10.71 -6.16 -9.38
C THR A 355 -11.36 -4.93 -10.01
N ALA A 356 -10.81 -3.75 -9.73
CA ALA A 356 -11.16 -2.53 -10.45
C ALA A 356 -10.40 -2.50 -11.78
N ILE A 357 -11.12 -2.30 -12.89
CA ILE A 357 -10.55 -2.23 -14.23
C ILE A 357 -10.74 -0.83 -14.78
N PHE A 358 -9.64 -0.26 -15.27
CA PHE A 358 -9.58 1.04 -15.89
C PHE A 358 -9.06 0.92 -17.32
N LYS A 359 -9.54 1.82 -18.19
CA LYS A 359 -9.07 1.98 -19.57
C LYS A 359 -8.24 3.23 -19.70
N ARG A 360 -7.15 3.15 -20.46
CA ARG A 360 -6.35 4.33 -20.77
C ARG A 360 -7.16 5.31 -21.62
N LYS A 361 -7.04 6.60 -21.29
CA LYS A 361 -7.72 7.69 -22.01
C LYS A 361 -7.15 7.97 -23.40
#